data_AF-A0A821IXT3-F1
#
_entry.id   AF-A0A821IXT3-F1
#
_cell.length_a   1.000
_cell.length_b   1.000
_cell.length_c   1.000
_cell.angle_alpha   90.00
_cell.angle_beta   90.00
_cell.angle_gamma   90.00
#
_symmetry.space_group_name_H-M   'P 1'
#
loop_
_entity.id
_entity.type
_entity.pdbx_description
1 polymer ?
#
loop_
_entity_poly.entity_id
_entity_poly.type
_entity_poly.pdbx_seq_one_letter_code
_entity_poly.pdbx_strand_id
1 'polypeptide(L)'
;MATATATTTNIHSGRYRSDNDIEKYRLELNWTKILDKLKTIKVSEYVKFLDGEAQLEYYLQQYPLTDSRHIEQSRNDLNSVENLLKSGLSYNLFDGQCLLAKLYYAQARYDQCLTYVNLALNSIPNDIKDQPNRSSLLLAEIYALNGLLLEK
;
A
#
# COMPACT_ATOMS: atom_id res chain seq x y z
N MET A 1 -32.09 47.47 -9.43
CA MET A 1 -32.09 46.02 -9.19
C MET A 1 -30.68 45.51 -9.47
N ALA A 2 -29.96 45.08 -8.45
CA ALA A 2 -28.58 44.61 -8.54
C ALA A 2 -28.58 43.10 -8.85
N THR A 3 -27.89 42.68 -9.90
CA THR A 3 -27.59 41.28 -10.18
C THR A 3 -26.19 40.96 -9.67
N ALA A 4 -26.12 40.11 -8.65
CA ALA A 4 -24.87 39.60 -8.09
C ALA A 4 -24.30 38.52 -9.01
N THR A 5 -23.09 38.74 -9.52
CA THR A 5 -22.26 37.73 -10.17
C THR A 5 -21.61 36.84 -9.12
N ALA A 6 -21.99 35.56 -9.09
CA ALA A 6 -21.39 34.57 -8.22
C ALA A 6 -20.00 34.18 -8.74
N THR A 7 -18.99 34.36 -7.90
CA THR A 7 -17.61 33.94 -8.09
C THR A 7 -17.52 32.41 -7.98
N THR A 8 -17.33 31.72 -9.11
CA THR A 8 -17.01 30.29 -9.13
C THR A 8 -15.56 30.08 -8.68
N THR A 9 -15.37 29.72 -7.41
CA THR A 9 -14.06 29.33 -6.87
C THR A 9 -13.65 27.96 -7.41
N ASN A 10 -12.59 27.97 -8.22
CA ASN A 10 -11.95 26.85 -8.87
C ASN A 10 -11.10 26.05 -7.84
N ILE A 11 -11.74 25.16 -7.06
CA ILE A 11 -11.09 24.39 -5.98
C ILE A 11 -10.76 22.94 -6.40
N HIS A 12 -11.25 22.48 -7.55
CA HIS A 12 -11.18 21.07 -7.92
C HIS A 12 -9.85 20.63 -8.58
N SER A 13 -9.04 21.51 -9.16
CA SER A 13 -7.86 21.10 -9.95
C SER A 13 -6.65 20.63 -9.14
N GLY A 14 -6.53 21.03 -7.87
CA GLY A 14 -5.38 20.71 -7.01
C GLY A 14 -5.37 19.29 -6.45
N ARG A 15 -6.54 18.73 -6.12
CA ARG A 15 -6.68 17.37 -5.57
C ARG A 15 -6.41 16.27 -6.59
N TYR A 16 -6.89 16.43 -7.84
CA TYR A 16 -6.65 15.44 -8.90
C TYR A 16 -5.17 15.35 -9.31
N ARG A 17 -4.40 16.44 -9.17
CA ARG A 17 -2.95 16.41 -9.43
C ARG A 17 -2.16 15.70 -8.32
N SER A 18 -2.54 15.87 -7.05
CA SER A 18 -1.80 15.25 -5.94
C SER A 18 -1.87 13.73 -5.97
N ASP A 19 -3.03 13.17 -6.33
CA ASP A 19 -3.26 11.73 -6.39
C ASP A 19 -2.53 11.08 -7.58
N ASN A 20 -2.49 11.76 -8.74
CA ASN A 20 -1.76 11.28 -9.93
C ASN A 20 -0.25 11.13 -9.69
N ASP A 21 0.36 12.06 -8.96
CA ASP A 21 1.78 11.98 -8.63
C ASP A 21 2.08 10.85 -7.64
N ILE A 22 1.18 10.57 -6.69
CA ILE A 22 1.36 9.48 -5.71
C ILE A 22 1.34 8.15 -6.44
N GLU A 23 0.35 7.92 -7.30
CA GLU A 23 0.27 6.65 -8.07
C GLU A 23 1.48 6.49 -8.98
N LYS A 24 1.94 7.58 -9.61
CA LYS A 24 3.19 7.57 -10.38
C LYS A 24 4.37 7.12 -9.53
N TYR A 25 4.55 7.67 -8.32
CA TYR A 25 5.64 7.25 -7.44
C TYR A 25 5.48 5.82 -6.92
N ARG A 26 4.25 5.32 -6.74
CA ARG A 26 3.99 3.91 -6.37
C ARG A 26 4.44 2.98 -7.49
N LEU A 27 4.16 3.33 -8.75
CA LEU A 27 4.61 2.57 -9.92
C LEU A 27 6.13 2.64 -10.14
N GLU A 28 6.75 3.77 -9.85
CA GLU A 28 8.21 3.95 -9.90
C GLU A 28 8.92 3.34 -8.67
N LEU A 29 8.19 2.77 -7.71
CA LEU A 29 8.69 2.23 -6.44
C LEU A 29 9.51 3.27 -5.64
N ASN A 30 9.14 4.56 -5.77
CA ASN A 30 9.84 5.68 -5.15
C ASN A 30 9.20 6.07 -3.81
N TRP A 31 9.35 5.18 -2.82
CA TRP A 31 8.69 5.29 -1.52
C TRP A 31 9.12 6.51 -0.70
N THR A 32 10.39 6.93 -0.84
CA THR A 32 10.90 8.14 -0.16
C THR A 32 10.14 9.40 -0.56
N LYS A 33 9.86 9.59 -1.86
CA LYS A 33 9.05 10.71 -2.35
C LYS A 33 7.61 10.65 -1.87
N ILE A 34 7.04 9.44 -1.76
CA ILE A 34 5.70 9.27 -1.20
C ILE A 34 5.69 9.71 0.26
N LEU A 35 6.60 9.17 1.09
CA LEU A 35 6.72 9.52 2.51
C LEU A 35 6.89 11.03 2.72
N ASP A 36 7.72 11.69 1.92
CA ASP A 36 7.88 13.15 1.99
C ASP A 36 6.63 13.91 1.60
N LYS A 37 5.92 13.43 0.56
CA LYS A 37 4.67 14.06 0.11
C LYS A 37 3.55 13.91 1.13
N LEU A 38 3.38 12.73 1.73
CA LEU A 38 2.32 12.44 2.70
C LEU A 38 2.38 13.34 3.95
N LYS A 39 3.57 13.81 4.35
CA LYS A 39 3.75 14.78 5.45
C LYS A 39 2.98 16.10 5.23
N THR A 40 2.69 16.45 3.99
CA THR A 40 2.03 17.72 3.62
C THR A 40 0.53 17.59 3.38
N ILE A 41 0.01 16.35 3.33
CA ILE A 41 -1.38 16.06 3.02
C ILE A 41 -2.18 15.93 4.32
N LYS A 42 -3.43 16.40 4.30
CA LYS A 42 -4.34 16.22 5.45
C LYS A 42 -4.53 14.72 5.74
N VAL A 43 -4.30 14.33 6.99
CA VAL A 43 -4.48 12.96 7.46
C VAL A 43 -5.91 12.48 7.19
N SER A 44 -6.00 11.34 6.52
CA SER A 44 -7.20 10.55 6.27
C SER A 44 -6.83 9.06 6.38
N GLU A 45 -7.81 8.17 6.42
CA GLU A 45 -7.50 6.72 6.44
C GLU A 45 -6.81 6.25 5.16
N TYR A 46 -7.13 6.86 4.00
CA TYR A 46 -6.40 6.63 2.75
C TYR A 46 -4.94 7.07 2.84
N VAL A 47 -4.67 8.25 3.42
CA VAL A 47 -3.28 8.74 3.63
C VAL A 47 -2.52 7.84 4.60
N LYS A 48 -3.18 7.35 5.67
CA LYS A 48 -2.58 6.38 6.59
C LYS A 48 -2.25 5.07 5.89
N PHE A 49 -3.14 4.58 5.02
CA PHE A 49 -2.88 3.39 4.22
C PHE A 49 -1.65 3.57 3.31
N LEU A 50 -1.58 4.68 2.57
CA LEU A 50 -0.42 5.00 1.74
C LEU A 50 0.87 5.14 2.55
N ASP A 51 0.79 5.67 3.76
CA ASP A 51 1.93 5.78 4.68
C ASP A 51 2.40 4.39 5.13
N GLY A 52 1.46 3.51 5.51
CA GLY A 52 1.76 2.12 5.82
C GLY A 52 2.39 1.36 4.66
N GLU A 53 1.86 1.51 3.44
CA GLU A 53 2.45 0.91 2.25
C GLU A 53 3.87 1.42 2.03
N ALA A 54 4.07 2.75 2.01
CA ALA A 54 5.38 3.33 1.72
C ALA A 54 6.43 2.97 2.78
N GLN A 55 6.05 2.90 4.06
CA GLN A 55 6.95 2.44 5.13
C GLN A 55 7.32 0.96 4.96
N LEU A 56 6.35 0.08 4.69
CA LEU A 56 6.60 -1.34 4.47
C LEU A 56 7.54 -1.54 3.27
N GLU A 57 7.21 -0.95 2.13
CA GLU A 57 7.96 -1.18 0.89
C GLU A 57 9.37 -0.57 0.96
N TYR A 58 9.52 0.59 1.63
CA TYR A 58 10.84 1.16 1.89
C TYR A 58 11.69 0.24 2.77
N TYR A 59 11.10 -0.37 3.81
CA TYR A 59 11.78 -1.36 4.64
C TYR A 59 12.20 -2.58 3.81
N LEU A 60 11.30 -3.12 2.98
CA LEU A 60 11.56 -4.31 2.16
C LEU A 60 12.58 -4.09 1.05
N GLN A 61 12.79 -2.84 0.60
CA GLN A 61 13.90 -2.50 -0.30
C GLN A 61 15.27 -2.65 0.36
N GLN A 62 15.37 -2.44 1.68
CA GLN A 62 16.62 -2.61 2.44
C GLN A 62 16.78 -4.05 2.94
N TYR A 63 15.67 -4.70 3.29
CA TYR A 63 15.63 -6.03 3.87
C TYR A 63 14.63 -6.91 3.07
N PRO A 64 15.08 -7.51 1.94
CA PRO A 64 14.22 -8.34 1.10
C PRO A 64 13.61 -9.53 1.85
N LEU A 65 12.37 -9.93 1.50
CA LEU A 65 11.66 -11.04 2.17
C LEU A 65 12.40 -12.39 2.12
N THR A 66 13.30 -12.58 1.15
CA THR A 66 14.13 -13.78 1.03
C THR A 66 15.27 -13.84 2.05
N ASP A 67 15.55 -12.73 2.75
CA ASP A 67 16.58 -12.63 3.77
C ASP A 67 16.00 -12.79 5.18
N SER A 68 16.21 -13.97 5.78
CA SER A 68 15.69 -14.30 7.11
C SER A 68 16.50 -13.72 8.28
N ARG A 69 17.60 -12.99 8.03
CA ARG A 69 18.48 -12.48 9.10
C ARG A 69 17.87 -11.34 9.91
N HIS A 70 16.83 -10.69 9.40
CA HIS A 70 16.25 -9.47 9.96
C HIS A 70 14.86 -9.65 10.59
N ILE A 71 14.48 -10.88 10.98
CA ILE A 71 13.14 -11.18 11.51
C ILE A 71 12.82 -10.38 12.79
N GLU A 72 13.73 -10.38 13.77
CA GLU A 72 13.51 -9.65 15.03
C GLU A 72 13.44 -8.13 14.82
N GLN A 73 14.27 -7.61 13.93
CA GLN A 73 14.22 -6.20 13.53
C GLN A 73 12.88 -5.87 12.86
N SER A 74 12.42 -6.70 11.93
CA SER A 74 11.14 -6.57 11.23
C SER A 74 9.95 -6.51 12.19
N ARG A 75 9.96 -7.35 13.24
CA ARG A 75 8.92 -7.33 14.28
C ARG A 75 8.86 -6.01 15.02
N ASN A 76 9.99 -5.37 15.27
CA ASN A 76 10.05 -4.07 15.94
C ASN A 76 9.70 -2.92 14.99
N ASP A 77 10.35 -2.87 13.82
CA ASP A 77 10.27 -1.74 12.89
C ASP A 77 8.91 -1.69 12.17
N LEU A 78 8.24 -2.83 11.95
CA LEU A 78 6.96 -2.89 11.22
C LEU A 78 5.74 -3.02 12.13
N ASN A 79 5.89 -3.03 13.46
CA ASN A 79 4.75 -3.22 14.37
C ASN A 79 3.68 -2.12 14.21
N SER A 80 4.10 -0.86 14.07
CA SER A 80 3.18 0.26 13.85
C SER A 80 2.57 0.26 12.45
N VAL A 81 3.24 -0.33 11.47
CA VAL A 81 2.82 -0.38 10.07
C VAL A 81 1.58 -1.26 9.90
N GLU A 82 1.43 -2.33 10.69
CA GLU A 82 0.27 -3.22 10.63
C GLU A 82 -1.06 -2.46 10.80
N ASN A 83 -1.13 -1.52 11.75
CA ASN A 83 -2.34 -0.73 12.00
C ASN A 83 -2.63 0.27 10.88
N LEU A 84 -1.59 0.82 10.24
CA LEU A 84 -1.73 1.72 9.09
C LEU A 84 -2.27 0.96 7.88
N LEU A 85 -1.79 -0.26 7.63
CA LEU A 85 -2.28 -1.09 6.53
C LEU A 85 -3.72 -1.57 6.77
N LYS A 86 -4.10 -1.88 8.01
CA LYS A 86 -5.47 -2.26 8.37
C LYS A 86 -6.50 -1.18 8.04
N SER A 87 -6.14 0.11 8.11
CA SER A 87 -7.07 1.18 7.69
C SER A 87 -7.32 1.19 6.18
N GLY A 88 -6.49 0.52 5.39
CA GLY A 88 -6.68 0.37 3.94
C GLY A 88 -7.72 -0.66 3.54
N LEU A 89 -8.08 -1.60 4.42
CA LEU A 89 -9.02 -2.69 4.11
C LEU A 89 -10.42 -2.18 3.77
N SER A 90 -10.79 -0.98 4.22
CA SER A 90 -12.07 -0.32 3.87
C SER A 90 -12.04 0.40 2.52
N TYR A 91 -10.86 0.73 1.98
CA TYR A 91 -10.70 1.50 0.74
C TYR A 91 -10.31 0.63 -0.44
N ASN A 92 -9.28 -0.19 -0.25
CA ASN A 92 -8.79 -1.12 -1.24
C ASN A 92 -8.49 -2.44 -0.54
N LEU A 93 -9.50 -3.30 -0.53
CA LEU A 93 -9.46 -4.58 0.16
C LEU A 93 -8.31 -5.46 -0.34
N PHE A 94 -8.15 -5.54 -1.66
CA PHE A 94 -7.11 -6.38 -2.29
C PHE A 94 -5.71 -5.87 -1.94
N ASP A 95 -5.41 -4.59 -2.17
CA ASP A 95 -4.08 -4.04 -1.88
C ASP A 95 -3.73 -4.20 -0.39
N GLY A 96 -4.68 -3.88 0.50
CA GLY A 96 -4.48 -4.00 1.94
C GLY A 96 -4.19 -5.43 2.38
N GLN A 97 -4.87 -6.43 1.79
CA GLN A 97 -4.60 -7.84 2.08
C GLN A 97 -3.22 -8.28 1.56
N CYS A 98 -2.84 -7.89 0.36
CA CYS A 98 -1.52 -8.19 -0.20
C CYS A 98 -0.39 -7.61 0.67
N LEU A 99 -0.52 -6.34 1.09
CA LEU A 99 0.49 -5.66 1.91
C LEU A 99 0.58 -6.26 3.32
N LEU A 100 -0.56 -6.61 3.94
CA LEU A 100 -0.55 -7.30 5.23
C LEU A 100 0.11 -8.68 5.14
N ALA A 101 -0.11 -9.43 4.06
CA ALA A 101 0.58 -10.70 3.85
C ALA A 101 2.11 -10.50 3.79
N LYS A 102 2.59 -9.52 3.01
CA LYS A 102 4.02 -9.19 2.94
C LYS A 102 4.60 -8.82 4.31
N LEU A 103 3.89 -8.00 5.08
CA LEU A 103 4.29 -7.62 6.45
C LEU A 103 4.41 -8.85 7.35
N TYR A 104 3.41 -9.73 7.36
CA TYR A 104 3.45 -10.92 8.21
C TYR A 104 4.56 -11.90 7.79
N TYR A 105 4.83 -12.04 6.50
CA TYR A 105 5.97 -12.84 6.05
C TYR A 105 7.28 -12.27 6.57
N ALA A 106 7.48 -10.94 6.44
CA ALA A 106 8.67 -10.26 6.93
C ALA A 106 8.90 -10.47 8.43
N GLN A 107 7.82 -10.62 9.21
CA GLN A 107 7.86 -10.85 10.66
C GLN A 107 7.93 -12.34 11.05
N ALA A 108 8.05 -13.25 10.07
CA ALA A 108 7.96 -14.69 10.23
C ALA A 108 6.66 -15.17 10.91
N ARG A 109 5.55 -14.46 10.67
CA ARG A 109 4.19 -14.80 11.12
C ARG A 109 3.45 -15.55 10.00
N TYR A 110 3.96 -16.72 9.64
CA TYR A 110 3.58 -17.44 8.42
C TYR A 110 2.10 -17.85 8.36
N ASP A 111 1.49 -18.23 9.49
CA ASP A 111 0.05 -18.58 9.52
C ASP A 111 -0.85 -17.40 9.13
N GLN A 112 -0.51 -16.21 9.62
CA GLN A 112 -1.22 -14.99 9.27
C GLN A 112 -0.92 -14.56 7.83
N CYS A 113 0.34 -14.71 7.40
CA CYS A 113 0.70 -14.49 6.00
C CYS A 113 -0.15 -15.36 5.08
N LEU A 114 -0.23 -16.67 5.33
CA LEU A 114 -1.03 -17.61 4.54
C LEU A 114 -2.51 -17.24 4.53
N THR A 115 -3.04 -16.84 5.68
CA THR A 115 -4.42 -16.34 5.79
C THR A 115 -4.67 -15.17 4.84
N TYR A 116 -3.79 -14.15 4.86
CA TYR A 116 -3.95 -12.96 4.03
C TYR A 116 -3.62 -13.20 2.55
N VAL A 117 -2.71 -14.11 2.22
CA VAL A 117 -2.49 -14.60 0.84
C VAL A 117 -3.78 -15.21 0.30
N ASN A 118 -4.40 -16.11 1.05
CA ASN A 118 -5.66 -16.75 0.62
C ASN A 118 -6.79 -15.74 0.48
N LEU A 119 -6.90 -14.76 1.38
CA LEU A 119 -7.89 -13.70 1.26
C LEU A 119 -7.67 -12.87 -0.01
N ALA A 120 -6.45 -12.43 -0.27
CA ALA A 120 -6.11 -11.62 -1.44
C ALA A 120 -6.37 -12.36 -2.75
N LEU A 121 -5.98 -13.65 -2.84
CA LEU A 121 -6.24 -14.48 -4.02
C LEU A 121 -7.73 -14.71 -4.29
N ASN A 122 -8.57 -14.70 -3.23
CA ASN A 122 -10.02 -14.81 -3.35
C ASN A 122 -10.72 -13.46 -3.63
N SER A 123 -10.00 -12.34 -3.54
CA SER A 123 -10.55 -11.00 -3.71
C SER A 123 -9.91 -10.22 -4.86
N ILE A 124 -9.34 -10.92 -5.85
CA ILE A 124 -8.70 -10.30 -7.01
C ILE A 124 -9.76 -9.47 -7.78
N PRO A 125 -9.55 -8.16 -7.98
CA PRO A 125 -10.44 -7.32 -8.78
C PRO A 125 -10.52 -7.82 -10.23
N ASN A 126 -11.72 -7.83 -10.82
CA ASN A 126 -11.93 -8.32 -12.19
C ASN A 126 -11.20 -7.47 -13.25
N ASP A 127 -11.03 -6.18 -12.97
CA ASP A 127 -10.43 -5.15 -13.82
C ASP A 127 -8.91 -4.99 -13.60
N ILE A 128 -8.29 -5.82 -12.74
CA ILE A 128 -6.86 -5.70 -12.39
C ILE A 128 -5.91 -5.84 -13.59
N LYS A 129 -6.41 -6.40 -14.71
CA LYS A 129 -5.64 -6.60 -15.95
C LYS A 129 -5.83 -5.49 -16.97
N ASP A 130 -6.76 -4.57 -16.74
CA ASP A 130 -7.18 -3.58 -17.74
C ASP A 130 -6.19 -2.41 -17.85
N GLN A 131 -5.44 -2.11 -16.78
CA GLN A 131 -4.39 -1.09 -16.75
C GLN A 131 -3.22 -1.50 -15.82
N PRO A 132 -1.96 -1.18 -16.17
CA PRO A 132 -0.86 -1.29 -15.23
C PRO A 132 -1.01 -0.25 -14.11
N ASN A 133 -1.22 -0.73 -12.88
CA ASN A 133 -1.34 0.06 -11.67
C ASN A 133 -0.63 -0.65 -10.51
N ARG A 134 -0.61 -0.04 -9.32
CA ARG A 134 0.03 -0.69 -8.17
C ARG A 134 -0.60 -2.05 -7.81
N SER A 135 -1.91 -2.20 -7.96
CA SER A 135 -2.63 -3.45 -7.68
C SER A 135 -2.15 -4.60 -8.57
N SER A 136 -1.90 -4.38 -9.87
CA SER A 136 -1.41 -5.44 -10.74
C SER A 136 0.01 -5.91 -10.40
N LEU A 137 0.85 -5.02 -9.87
CA LEU A 137 2.15 -5.39 -9.28
C LEU A 137 1.97 -6.21 -7.99
N LEU A 138 1.06 -5.80 -7.10
CA LEU A 138 0.74 -6.55 -5.88
C LEU A 138 0.21 -7.96 -6.19
N LEU A 139 -0.52 -8.13 -7.29
CA LEU A 139 -0.95 -9.45 -7.76
C LEU A 139 0.23 -10.35 -8.13
N ALA A 140 1.23 -9.82 -8.83
CA ALA A 140 2.43 -10.60 -9.12
C ALA A 140 3.18 -10.97 -7.83
N GLU A 141 3.30 -10.00 -6.92
CA GLU A 141 3.97 -10.17 -5.62
C GLU A 141 3.26 -11.19 -4.73
N ILE A 142 1.93 -11.24 -4.70
CA ILE A 142 1.18 -12.18 -3.84
C ILE A 142 1.32 -13.63 -4.32
N TYR A 143 1.40 -13.86 -5.64
CA TYR A 143 1.71 -15.18 -6.18
C TYR A 143 3.15 -15.61 -5.85
N ALA A 144 4.11 -14.70 -5.95
CA ALA A 144 5.48 -14.98 -5.55
C ALA A 144 5.57 -15.29 -4.04
N LEU A 145 4.87 -14.52 -3.21
CA LEU A 145 4.80 -14.73 -1.77
C LEU A 145 4.16 -16.07 -1.39
N ASN A 146 3.10 -16.47 -2.11
CA ASN A 146 2.51 -17.79 -1.95
C ASN A 146 3.52 -18.92 -2.24
N GLY A 147 4.33 -18.76 -3.30
CA GLY A 147 5.43 -19.69 -3.58
C GLY A 147 6.43 -19.77 -2.44
N LEU A 148 6.87 -18.62 -1.93
CA LEU A 148 7.80 -18.53 -0.79
C LEU A 148 7.23 -19.13 0.52
N LEU A 149 5.91 -19.16 0.68
CA LEU A 149 5.26 -19.81 1.83
C LEU A 149 5.29 -21.34 1.74
N LEU A 150 5.21 -21.90 0.53
CA LEU A 150 5.28 -23.36 0.35
C LEU A 150 6.66 -23.94 0.72
N GLU A 151 7.68 -23.09 0.82
CA GLU A 151 9.03 -23.44 1.24
C GLU A 151 9.26 -23.31 2.76
N LYS A 152 8.24 -22.90 3.53
CA LYS A 152 8.30 -22.75 5.00
C LYS A 152 7.55 -23.87 5.70
#